data_AF-A0A936QHZ4-F1
#
_entry.id   AF-A0A936QHZ4-F1
#
_cell.length_a   1.000
_cell.length_b   1.000
_cell.length_c   1.000
_cell.angle_alpha   90.00
_cell.angle_beta   90.00
_cell.angle_gamma   90.00
#
_symmetry.space_group_name_H-M   'P 1'
#
loop_
_entity.id
_entity.type
_entity.pdbx_description
1 polymer ?
#
loop_
_entity_poly.entity_id
_entity_poly.type
_entity_poly.pdbx_seq_one_letter_code
_entity_poly.pdbx_strand_id
1 'polypeptide(L)'
;MPGTQTNDLIDQYLFRQEVARGEKVGWIFRWFMYGLVFVLANLVWHVQDSRAGVYGVALAGAALLYNCLITPLVLKSRTTLWIRYVSVLVDISCLTLYNAADTVVNSALAPVTTSALLLYPVLIFIASLRQDPRLVVFATAVSLLAMNTLWLLARPYMDPQLASALVSADLLGQVYRSAYIVLFGGLVFFIPATITRLLHHQKTMLAQAQTAEALARMDALTGLANRLSLTEDLDKSISMARRSGTRVSLIFIDLDGFQAHQRHLRSPVGRPGTDGHRQSHQV
;
A
#
# COMPACT_ATOMS: atom_id res chain seq x y z
N MET A 1 21.56 -25.09 -7.05
CA MET A 1 20.98 -23.73 -7.11
C MET A 1 20.01 -23.52 -5.94
N PRO A 2 20.48 -23.16 -4.74
CA PRO A 2 19.63 -23.05 -3.54
C PRO A 2 19.05 -21.65 -3.29
N GLY A 3 19.59 -20.60 -3.94
CA GLY A 3 19.22 -19.20 -3.68
C GLY A 3 17.85 -18.76 -4.24
N THR A 4 17.32 -19.46 -5.25
CA THR A 4 16.03 -19.11 -5.88
C THR A 4 14.83 -19.50 -5.02
N GLN A 5 14.84 -20.70 -4.40
CA GLN A 5 13.73 -21.16 -3.56
C GLN A 5 13.56 -20.33 -2.27
N THR A 6 14.67 -19.88 -1.67
CA THR A 6 14.61 -19.06 -0.45
C THR A 6 14.06 -17.67 -0.71
N ASN A 7 14.38 -17.06 -1.87
CA ASN A 7 13.82 -15.77 -2.27
C ASN A 7 12.31 -15.87 -2.54
N ASP A 8 11.85 -16.93 -3.21
CA ASP A 8 10.42 -17.14 -3.47
C ASP A 8 9.60 -17.26 -2.18
N LEU A 9 10.14 -17.94 -1.15
CA LEU A 9 9.48 -18.07 0.15
C LEU A 9 9.40 -16.75 0.91
N ILE A 10 10.45 -15.94 0.84
CA ILE A 10 10.50 -14.61 1.48
C ILE A 10 9.50 -13.66 0.80
N ASP A 11 9.45 -13.66 -0.53
CA ASP A 11 8.53 -12.82 -1.29
C ASP A 11 7.06 -13.21 -1.04
N GLN A 12 6.76 -14.51 -0.96
CA GLN A 12 5.42 -14.98 -0.59
C GLN A 12 5.03 -14.58 0.84
N TYR A 13 5.97 -14.63 1.79
CA TYR A 13 5.72 -14.22 3.17
C TYR A 13 5.45 -12.71 3.26
N LEU A 14 6.28 -11.89 2.61
CA LEU A 14 6.12 -10.43 2.56
C LEU A 14 4.78 -10.04 1.91
N PHE A 15 4.43 -10.68 0.79
CA PHE A 15 3.15 -10.46 0.11
C PHE A 15 1.95 -10.75 1.03
N ARG A 16 1.96 -11.87 1.77
CA ARG A 16 0.89 -12.16 2.75
C ARG A 16 0.83 -11.11 3.86
N GLN A 17 1.97 -10.61 4.31
CA GLN A 17 2.04 -9.60 5.36
C GLN A 17 1.46 -8.25 4.88
N GLU A 18 1.74 -7.85 3.64
CA GLU A 18 1.19 -6.64 3.03
C GLU A 18 -0.32 -6.75 2.82
N VAL A 19 -0.82 -7.90 2.32
CA VAL A 19 -2.26 -8.15 2.20
C VAL A 19 -2.96 -8.07 3.55
N ALA A 20 -2.40 -8.68 4.59
CA ALA A 20 -2.96 -8.62 5.94
C ALA A 20 -2.97 -7.19 6.52
N ARG A 21 -1.96 -6.36 6.21
CA ARG A 21 -1.96 -4.94 6.58
C ARG A 21 -3.07 -4.17 5.86
N GLY A 22 -3.22 -4.36 4.55
CA GLY A 22 -4.30 -3.75 3.78
C GLY A 22 -5.69 -4.10 4.32
N GLU A 23 -5.89 -5.35 4.73
CA GLU A 23 -7.15 -5.79 5.35
C GLU A 23 -7.41 -5.15 6.71
N LYS A 24 -6.38 -5.01 7.57
CA LYS A 24 -6.52 -4.30 8.85
C LYS A 24 -6.91 -2.84 8.66
N VAL A 25 -6.29 -2.15 7.69
CA VAL A 25 -6.65 -0.77 7.36
C VAL A 25 -8.10 -0.70 6.90
N GLY A 26 -8.50 -1.53 5.93
CA GLY A 26 -9.89 -1.58 5.46
C GLY A 26 -10.90 -1.87 6.58
N TRP A 27 -10.56 -2.77 7.51
CA TRP A 27 -11.38 -3.11 8.68
C TRP A 27 -11.56 -1.92 9.65
N ILE A 28 -10.50 -1.16 9.93
CA ILE A 28 -10.57 0.05 10.77
C ILE A 28 -11.49 1.09 10.12
N PHE A 29 -11.31 1.34 8.82
CA PHE A 29 -12.15 2.30 8.09
C PHE A 29 -13.63 1.90 8.09
N ARG A 30 -13.95 0.60 8.02
CA ARG A 30 -15.34 0.12 8.12
C ARG A 30 -15.97 0.41 9.48
N TRP A 31 -15.24 0.23 10.58
CA TRP A 31 -15.73 0.62 11.91
C TRP A 31 -16.07 2.11 11.97
N PHE A 32 -15.16 2.95 11.48
CA PHE A 32 -15.39 4.39 11.45
C PHE A 32 -16.57 4.78 10.56
N MET A 33 -16.60 4.29 9.31
CA MET A 33 -17.63 4.62 8.35
C MET A 33 -19.02 4.17 8.83
N TYR A 34 -19.17 2.90 9.22
CA TYR A 34 -20.47 2.40 9.68
C TYR A 34 -20.86 2.94 11.05
N GLY A 35 -19.89 3.26 11.93
CA GLY A 35 -20.16 3.98 13.17
C GLY A 35 -20.74 5.37 12.90
N LEU A 36 -20.14 6.13 11.98
CA LEU A 36 -20.66 7.43 11.56
C LEU A 36 -22.05 7.31 10.91
N VAL A 37 -22.22 6.38 9.96
CA VAL A 37 -23.53 6.16 9.30
C VAL A 37 -24.60 5.75 10.32
N PHE A 38 -24.26 4.91 11.30
CA PHE A 38 -25.19 4.52 12.37
C PHE A 38 -25.65 5.72 13.21
N VAL A 39 -24.72 6.61 13.58
CA VAL A 39 -25.05 7.85 14.31
C VAL A 39 -25.93 8.77 13.47
N LEU A 40 -25.55 9.00 12.21
CA LEU A 40 -26.32 9.85 11.29
C LEU A 40 -27.73 9.28 11.03
N ALA A 41 -27.86 7.96 10.87
CA ALA A 41 -29.16 7.31 10.70
C ALA A 41 -30.05 7.42 11.94
N ASN A 42 -29.48 7.35 13.14
CA ASN A 42 -30.22 7.62 14.39
C ASN A 42 -30.71 9.07 14.45
N LEU A 43 -29.90 10.04 14.00
CA LEU A 43 -30.33 11.44 13.90
C LEU A 43 -31.48 11.60 12.90
N VAL A 44 -31.42 10.96 11.74
CA VAL A 44 -32.53 10.97 10.76
C VAL A 44 -33.80 10.37 11.37
N TRP A 45 -33.68 9.28 12.14
CA TRP A 45 -34.84 8.69 12.81
C TRP A 45 -35.44 9.61 13.86
N HIS A 46 -34.62 10.10 14.82
CA HIS A 46 -35.15 10.81 15.98
C HIS A 46 -35.39 12.30 15.76
N VAL A 47 -34.65 12.95 14.86
CA VAL A 47 -34.71 14.40 14.64
C VAL A 47 -35.57 14.73 13.42
N GLN A 48 -35.46 13.96 12.35
CA GLN A 48 -36.23 14.19 11.12
C GLN A 48 -37.53 13.38 11.05
N ASP A 49 -37.79 12.52 12.05
CA ASP A 49 -38.95 11.63 12.16
C ASP A 49 -39.23 10.82 10.89
N SER A 50 -38.17 10.52 10.12
CA SER A 50 -38.27 9.75 8.89
C SER A 50 -38.06 8.27 9.17
N ARG A 51 -38.97 7.44 8.66
CA ARG A 51 -38.84 5.98 8.71
C ARG A 51 -37.59 5.46 7.97
N ALA A 52 -37.01 6.24 7.06
CA ALA A 52 -35.74 5.90 6.43
C ALA A 52 -34.59 5.77 7.44
N GLY A 53 -34.63 6.52 8.54
CA GLY A 53 -33.67 6.42 9.63
C GLY A 53 -33.64 5.03 10.27
N VAL A 54 -34.80 4.38 10.44
CA VAL A 54 -34.90 3.01 10.98
C VAL A 54 -34.15 2.01 10.09
N TYR A 55 -34.35 2.08 8.78
CA TYR A 55 -33.64 1.22 7.83
C TYR A 55 -32.14 1.52 7.81
N GLY A 56 -31.75 2.79 7.92
CA GLY A 56 -30.35 3.19 8.06
C GLY A 56 -29.69 2.60 9.31
N VAL A 57 -30.36 2.65 10.46
CA VAL A 57 -29.88 2.07 11.72
C VAL A 57 -29.77 0.55 11.61
N ALA A 58 -30.79 -0.10 11.04
CA ALA A 58 -30.80 -1.55 10.86
C ALA A 58 -29.68 -2.03 9.93
N LEU A 59 -29.49 -1.38 8.77
CA LEU A 59 -28.46 -1.74 7.79
C LEU A 59 -27.04 -1.42 8.29
N ALA A 60 -26.84 -0.26 8.93
CA ALA A 60 -25.55 0.06 9.53
C ALA A 60 -25.24 -0.89 10.70
N GLY A 61 -26.23 -1.25 11.51
CA GLY A 61 -26.10 -2.26 12.57
C GLY A 61 -25.72 -3.63 12.00
N ALA A 62 -26.38 -4.08 10.95
CA ALA A 62 -26.04 -5.34 10.26
C ALA A 62 -24.61 -5.31 9.69
N ALA A 63 -24.18 -4.19 9.11
CA ALA A 63 -22.81 -4.01 8.62
C ALA A 63 -21.77 -4.03 9.75
N LEU A 64 -22.06 -3.41 10.90
CA LEU A 64 -21.22 -3.48 12.10
C LEU A 64 -21.14 -4.90 12.67
N LEU A 65 -22.26 -5.63 12.70
CA LEU A 65 -22.29 -7.04 13.10
C LEU A 65 -21.44 -7.90 12.17
N TYR A 66 -21.57 -7.73 10.85
CA TYR A 66 -20.69 -8.39 9.89
C TYR A 66 -19.21 -8.04 10.15
N ASN A 67 -18.91 -6.77 10.41
CA ASN A 67 -17.54 -6.33 10.71
C ASN A 67 -17.00 -6.98 12.01
N CYS A 68 -17.86 -7.18 13.00
CA CYS A 68 -17.56 -7.94 14.22
C CYS A 68 -17.24 -9.41 13.92
N LEU A 69 -18.06 -10.08 13.08
CA LEU A 69 -17.86 -11.48 12.69
C LEU A 69 -16.52 -11.73 11.98
N ILE A 70 -16.07 -10.81 11.13
CA ILE A 70 -14.78 -10.94 10.43
C ILE A 70 -13.56 -10.53 11.27
N THR A 71 -13.78 -9.78 12.36
CA THR A 71 -12.71 -9.27 13.25
C THR A 71 -11.73 -10.36 13.72
N PRO A 72 -12.15 -11.55 14.22
CA PRO A 72 -11.20 -12.58 14.62
C PRO A 72 -10.34 -13.11 13.47
N LEU A 73 -10.86 -13.14 12.23
CA LEU A 73 -10.09 -13.55 11.05
C LEU A 73 -9.05 -12.50 10.67
N VAL A 74 -9.42 -11.22 10.72
CA VAL A 74 -8.54 -10.07 10.43
C VAL A 74 -7.43 -9.94 11.47
N LEU A 75 -7.76 -10.06 12.76
CA LEU A 75 -6.77 -9.94 13.85
C LEU A 75 -5.76 -11.10 13.83
N LYS A 76 -6.19 -12.32 13.49
CA LYS A 76 -5.30 -13.48 13.34
C LYS A 76 -4.55 -13.53 12.02
N SER A 77 -4.67 -12.50 11.16
CA SER A 77 -4.09 -12.46 9.81
C SER A 77 -4.43 -13.71 8.95
N ARG A 78 -5.60 -14.31 9.19
CA ARG A 78 -6.11 -15.49 8.46
C ARG A 78 -7.04 -15.10 7.30
N THR A 79 -6.92 -13.87 6.82
CA THR A 79 -7.78 -13.33 5.76
C THR A 79 -7.49 -14.02 4.44
N THR A 80 -8.47 -14.77 3.91
CA THR A 80 -8.42 -15.30 2.56
C THR A 80 -8.78 -14.21 1.55
N LEU A 81 -8.30 -14.35 0.30
CA LEU A 81 -8.55 -13.37 -0.76
C LEU A 81 -10.05 -13.15 -1.01
N TRP A 82 -10.89 -14.18 -0.83
CA TRP A 82 -12.33 -14.11 -1.12
C TRP A 82 -13.12 -13.26 -0.11
N ILE A 83 -12.68 -13.20 1.16
CA ILE A 83 -13.34 -12.36 2.20
C ILE A 83 -13.39 -10.89 1.76
N ARG A 84 -12.38 -10.44 1.01
CA ARG A 84 -12.22 -9.05 0.54
C ARG A 84 -13.32 -8.68 -0.46
N TYR A 85 -13.60 -9.58 -1.39
CA TYR A 85 -14.67 -9.43 -2.37
C TYR A 85 -16.05 -9.51 -1.72
N VAL A 86 -16.26 -10.46 -0.81
CA VAL A 86 -17.51 -10.57 -0.04
C VAL A 86 -17.75 -9.32 0.80
N SER A 87 -16.71 -8.81 1.45
CA SER A 87 -16.74 -7.58 2.24
C SER A 87 -17.21 -6.39 1.41
N VAL A 88 -16.64 -6.19 0.22
CA VAL A 88 -17.03 -5.11 -0.71
C VAL A 88 -18.47 -5.29 -1.19
N LEU A 89 -18.87 -6.54 -1.52
CA LEU A 89 -20.23 -6.85 -1.95
C LEU A 89 -21.24 -6.51 -0.85
N VAL A 90 -20.98 -6.91 0.40
CA VAL A 90 -21.82 -6.57 1.55
C VAL A 90 -21.90 -5.06 1.71
N ASP A 91 -20.78 -4.35 1.61
CA ASP A 91 -20.75 -2.91 1.84
C ASP A 91 -21.60 -2.15 0.80
N ILE A 92 -21.41 -2.48 -0.48
CA ILE A 92 -22.17 -1.88 -1.56
C ILE A 92 -23.64 -2.28 -1.48
N SER A 93 -23.95 -3.55 -1.18
CA SER A 93 -25.33 -4.02 -1.05
C SER A 93 -26.07 -3.31 0.09
N CYS A 94 -25.45 -3.15 1.25
CA CYS A 94 -26.04 -2.41 2.38
C CYS A 94 -26.33 -0.96 1.98
N LEU A 95 -25.40 -0.30 1.29
CA LEU A 95 -25.59 1.07 0.81
C LEU A 95 -26.73 1.16 -0.21
N THR A 96 -26.77 0.26 -1.19
CA THR A 96 -27.82 0.25 -2.22
C THR A 96 -29.18 -0.08 -1.63
N LEU A 97 -29.27 -1.02 -0.68
CA LEU A 97 -30.51 -1.35 0.04
C LEU A 97 -31.01 -0.17 0.88
N TYR A 98 -30.11 0.58 1.52
CA TYR A 98 -30.49 1.80 2.23
C TYR A 98 -31.10 2.82 1.27
N ASN A 99 -30.44 3.09 0.15
CA ASN A 99 -30.95 4.02 -0.86
C ASN A 99 -32.28 3.53 -1.48
N ALA A 100 -32.45 2.21 -1.65
CA ALA A 100 -33.72 1.63 -2.09
C ALA A 100 -34.84 1.84 -1.08
N ALA A 101 -34.56 1.65 0.22
CA ALA A 101 -35.52 1.94 1.28
C ALA A 101 -35.87 3.44 1.32
N ASP A 102 -34.87 4.32 1.20
CA ASP A 102 -35.05 5.78 1.12
C ASP A 102 -35.93 6.17 -0.10
N THR A 103 -35.74 5.48 -1.23
CA THR A 103 -36.53 5.68 -2.46
C THR A 103 -38.02 5.36 -2.25
N VAL A 104 -38.32 4.29 -1.53
CA VAL A 104 -39.70 3.84 -1.29
C VAL A 104 -40.38 4.67 -0.19
N VAL A 105 -39.61 5.08 0.83
CA VAL A 105 -40.16 5.72 2.03
C VAL A 105 -40.28 7.23 1.91
N ASN A 106 -39.26 7.89 1.34
CA ASN A 106 -39.19 9.34 1.28
C ASN A 106 -39.52 9.89 -0.10
N SER A 107 -38.80 9.47 -1.15
CA SER A 107 -39.03 9.98 -2.51
C SER A 107 -38.45 9.09 -3.59
N ALA A 108 -39.20 8.89 -4.68
CA ALA A 108 -38.71 8.20 -5.88
C ALA A 108 -37.46 8.86 -6.52
N LEU A 109 -37.18 10.12 -6.17
CA LEU A 109 -36.00 10.86 -6.63
C LEU A 109 -34.73 10.60 -5.78
N ALA A 110 -34.84 9.86 -4.66
CA ALA A 110 -33.73 9.60 -3.75
C ALA A 110 -32.46 9.06 -4.45
N PRO A 111 -32.51 8.16 -5.47
CA PRO A 111 -31.31 7.66 -6.16
C PRO A 111 -30.48 8.73 -6.90
N VAL A 112 -31.00 9.95 -6.96
CA VAL A 112 -30.39 11.09 -7.64
C VAL A 112 -29.99 12.19 -6.66
N THR A 113 -30.75 12.37 -5.57
CA THR A 113 -30.64 13.53 -4.68
C THR A 113 -30.04 13.21 -3.31
N THR A 114 -30.02 11.94 -2.90
CA THR A 114 -29.58 11.57 -1.55
C THR A 114 -28.06 11.70 -1.39
N SER A 115 -27.63 12.22 -0.24
CA SER A 115 -26.20 12.37 0.07
C SER A 115 -25.49 11.03 0.27
N ALA A 116 -26.23 9.97 0.56
CA ALA A 116 -25.68 8.61 0.70
C ALA A 116 -25.02 8.11 -0.60
N LEU A 117 -25.32 8.70 -1.76
CA LEU A 117 -24.60 8.42 -3.01
C LEU A 117 -23.09 8.71 -2.90
N LEU A 118 -22.69 9.64 -2.04
CA LEU A 118 -21.27 9.95 -1.79
C LEU A 118 -20.51 8.80 -1.14
N LEU A 119 -21.20 7.78 -0.60
CA LEU A 119 -20.55 6.62 0.00
C LEU A 119 -20.04 5.61 -1.05
N TYR A 120 -20.57 5.58 -2.28
CA TYR A 120 -20.02 4.71 -3.35
C TYR A 120 -18.53 4.97 -3.63
N PRO A 121 -18.08 6.20 -3.93
CA PRO A 121 -16.65 6.46 -4.11
C PRO A 121 -15.83 6.21 -2.83
N VAL A 122 -16.40 6.44 -1.63
CA VAL A 122 -15.72 6.09 -0.37
C VAL A 122 -15.46 4.58 -0.26
N LEU A 123 -16.43 3.74 -0.64
CA LEU A 123 -16.27 2.28 -0.64
C LEU A 123 -15.21 1.82 -1.67
N ILE A 124 -15.19 2.43 -2.86
CA ILE A 124 -14.15 2.15 -3.87
C ILE A 124 -12.77 2.56 -3.37
N PHE A 125 -12.67 3.70 -2.66
CA PHE A 125 -11.42 4.13 -2.03
C PHE A 125 -10.97 3.14 -0.94
N ILE A 126 -11.87 2.68 -0.07
CA ILE A 126 -11.53 1.66 0.95
C ILE A 126 -11.05 0.35 0.28
N ALA A 127 -11.63 -0.03 -0.86
CA ALA A 127 -11.16 -1.18 -1.63
C ALA A 127 -9.74 -0.99 -2.17
N SER A 128 -9.36 0.24 -2.57
CA SER A 128 -8.00 0.54 -3.04
C SER A 128 -6.93 0.44 -1.95
N LEU A 129 -7.29 0.77 -0.70
CA LEU A 129 -6.37 0.67 0.44
C LEU A 129 -5.93 -0.76 0.73
N ARG A 130 -6.67 -1.76 0.26
CA ARG A 130 -6.34 -3.17 0.46
C ARG A 130 -5.17 -3.65 -0.42
N GLN A 131 -4.61 -2.79 -1.28
CA GLN A 131 -3.47 -3.11 -2.15
C GLN A 131 -3.77 -4.18 -3.23
N ASP A 132 -4.99 -4.19 -3.77
CA ASP A 132 -5.37 -5.11 -4.85
C ASP A 132 -6.10 -4.37 -5.98
N PRO A 133 -5.47 -4.17 -7.15
CA PRO A 133 -6.07 -3.43 -8.25
C PRO A 133 -7.31 -4.15 -8.81
N ARG A 134 -7.38 -5.48 -8.73
CA ARG A 134 -8.55 -6.24 -9.21
C ARG A 134 -9.75 -5.99 -8.31
N LEU A 135 -9.52 -5.79 -7.01
CA LEU A 135 -10.56 -5.45 -6.06
C LEU A 135 -11.12 -4.04 -6.32
N VAL A 136 -10.29 -3.09 -6.76
CA VAL A 136 -10.75 -1.74 -7.16
C VAL A 136 -11.67 -1.80 -8.38
N VAL A 137 -11.27 -2.55 -9.41
CA VAL A 137 -12.09 -2.75 -10.61
C VAL A 137 -13.42 -3.42 -10.24
N PHE A 138 -13.37 -4.45 -9.39
CA PHE A 138 -14.57 -5.12 -8.90
C PHE A 138 -15.49 -4.17 -8.12
N ALA A 139 -14.96 -3.41 -7.15
CA ALA A 139 -15.74 -2.45 -6.37
C ALA A 139 -16.40 -1.39 -7.26
N THR A 140 -15.66 -0.89 -8.26
CA THR A 140 -16.17 0.09 -9.24
C THR A 140 -17.30 -0.51 -10.08
N ALA A 141 -17.10 -1.72 -10.63
CA ALA A 141 -18.10 -2.40 -11.44
C ALA A 141 -19.39 -2.71 -10.65
N VAL A 142 -19.26 -3.22 -9.43
CA VAL A 142 -20.41 -3.52 -8.56
C VAL A 142 -21.12 -2.24 -8.14
N SER A 143 -20.39 -1.15 -7.85
CA SER A 143 -21.00 0.15 -7.53
C SER A 143 -21.79 0.71 -8.71
N LEU A 144 -21.24 0.62 -9.92
CA LEU A 144 -21.94 1.04 -11.14
C LEU A 144 -23.20 0.21 -11.38
N LEU A 145 -23.09 -1.12 -11.28
CA LEU A 145 -24.23 -2.00 -11.46
C LEU A 145 -25.32 -1.66 -10.45
N ALA A 146 -24.98 -1.62 -9.16
CA ALA A 146 -25.94 -1.37 -8.09
C ALA A 146 -26.62 0.00 -8.20
N MET A 147 -25.84 1.06 -8.48
CA MET A 147 -26.36 2.42 -8.64
C MET A 147 -27.27 2.55 -9.88
N ASN A 148 -26.87 1.98 -11.02
CA ASN A 148 -27.67 2.02 -12.24
C ASN A 148 -28.94 1.17 -12.14
N THR A 149 -28.85 -0.03 -11.55
CA THR A 149 -30.02 -0.87 -11.31
C THR A 149 -31.02 -0.16 -10.42
N LEU A 150 -30.58 0.48 -9.33
CA LEU A 150 -31.48 1.23 -8.45
C LEU A 150 -32.19 2.37 -9.19
N TRP A 151 -31.47 3.18 -9.97
CA TRP A 151 -32.07 4.26 -10.75
C TRP A 151 -33.06 3.74 -11.80
N LEU A 152 -32.72 2.66 -12.50
CA LEU A 152 -33.61 2.03 -13.49
C LEU A 152 -34.92 1.53 -12.87
N LEU A 153 -34.84 0.94 -11.67
CA LEU A 153 -36.02 0.47 -10.93
C LEU A 153 -36.85 1.62 -10.37
N ALA A 154 -36.22 2.74 -10.00
CA ALA A 154 -36.91 3.91 -9.45
C ALA A 154 -37.55 4.80 -10.53
N ARG A 155 -36.96 4.86 -11.74
CA ARG A 155 -37.40 5.70 -12.87
C ARG A 155 -38.90 5.69 -13.16
N PRO A 156 -39.61 4.54 -13.23
CA PRO A 156 -41.05 4.54 -13.54
C PRO A 156 -41.91 5.17 -12.43
N TYR A 157 -41.39 5.30 -11.22
CA TYR A 157 -42.11 5.87 -10.08
C TYR A 157 -41.80 7.36 -9.85
N MET A 158 -40.92 7.96 -10.64
CA MET A 158 -40.60 9.39 -10.56
C MET A 158 -41.72 10.22 -11.16
N ASP A 159 -42.20 11.24 -10.44
CA ASP A 159 -43.18 12.19 -10.97
C ASP A 159 -42.59 12.89 -12.22
N PRO A 160 -43.23 12.77 -13.40
CA PRO A 160 -42.73 13.34 -14.64
C PRO A 160 -42.51 14.86 -14.57
N GLN A 161 -43.34 15.59 -13.82
CA GLN A 161 -43.22 17.06 -13.73
C GLN A 161 -41.93 17.44 -12.99
N LEU A 162 -41.71 16.85 -11.81
CA LEU A 162 -40.50 17.07 -11.01
C LEU A 162 -39.25 16.55 -11.70
N ALA A 163 -39.33 15.38 -12.34
CA ALA A 163 -38.20 14.79 -13.06
C ALA A 163 -37.76 15.64 -14.25
N SER A 164 -38.70 16.28 -14.97
CA SER A 164 -38.38 17.17 -16.08
C SER A 164 -37.75 18.50 -15.64
N ALA A 165 -38.05 18.96 -14.42
CA ALA A 165 -37.46 20.16 -13.85
C ALA A 165 -36.05 19.91 -13.27
N LEU A 166 -35.72 18.66 -12.93
CA LEU A 166 -34.48 18.30 -12.25
C LEU A 166 -33.47 17.70 -13.24
N VAL A 167 -32.49 18.52 -13.65
CA VAL A 167 -31.42 18.14 -14.60
C VAL A 167 -30.65 16.89 -14.18
N SER A 168 -30.53 16.62 -12.88
CA SER A 168 -29.82 15.43 -12.40
C SER A 168 -30.61 14.13 -12.56
N ALA A 169 -31.94 14.19 -12.72
CA ALA A 169 -32.84 13.03 -12.71
C ALA A 169 -33.03 12.36 -14.07
N ASP A 170 -32.65 13.04 -15.15
CA ASP A 170 -32.75 12.52 -16.51
C ASP A 170 -31.69 11.43 -16.80
N LEU A 171 -31.77 10.86 -18.01
CA LEU A 171 -30.84 9.83 -18.45
C LEU A 171 -29.40 10.36 -18.50
N LEU A 172 -29.21 11.62 -18.92
CA LEU A 172 -27.89 12.23 -19.07
C LEU A 172 -27.24 12.45 -17.69
N GLY A 173 -27.99 12.88 -16.69
CA GLY A 173 -27.58 12.99 -15.31
C GLY A 173 -27.15 11.65 -14.71
N GLN A 174 -27.84 10.56 -15.05
CA GLN A 174 -27.41 9.20 -14.67
C GLN A 174 -26.11 8.78 -15.35
N VAL A 175 -25.94 9.15 -16.63
CA VAL A 175 -24.70 8.92 -17.38
C VAL A 175 -23.53 9.69 -16.74
N TYR A 176 -23.72 10.96 -16.36
CA TYR A 176 -22.68 11.74 -15.68
C TYR A 176 -22.31 11.15 -14.33
N ARG A 177 -23.28 10.73 -13.52
CA ARG A 177 -23.02 10.04 -12.24
C ARG A 177 -22.22 8.76 -12.43
N SER A 178 -22.57 7.96 -13.43
CA SER A 178 -21.81 6.75 -13.78
C SER A 178 -20.40 7.08 -14.27
N ALA A 179 -20.24 8.13 -15.10
CA ALA A 179 -18.94 8.58 -15.57
C ALA A 179 -18.04 9.06 -14.42
N TYR A 180 -18.57 9.73 -13.40
CA TYR A 180 -17.81 10.14 -12.22
C TYR A 180 -17.36 8.96 -11.37
N ILE A 181 -18.19 7.91 -11.24
CA ILE A 181 -17.80 6.68 -10.54
C ILE A 181 -16.69 5.95 -11.31
N VAL A 182 -16.78 5.87 -12.64
CA VAL A 182 -15.71 5.31 -13.49
C VAL A 182 -14.43 6.12 -13.37
N LEU A 183 -14.53 7.46 -13.47
CA LEU A 183 -13.39 8.37 -13.33
C LEU A 183 -12.71 8.19 -11.98
N PHE A 184 -13.49 8.15 -10.89
CA PHE A 184 -12.97 7.96 -9.55
C PHE A 184 -12.32 6.58 -9.38
N GLY A 185 -12.96 5.52 -9.86
CA GLY A 185 -12.39 4.17 -9.88
C GLY A 185 -11.07 4.10 -10.64
N GLY A 186 -11.01 4.76 -11.80
CA GLY A 186 -9.79 4.90 -12.59
C GLY A 186 -8.69 5.71 -11.89
N LEU A 187 -9.05 6.78 -11.16
CA LEU A 187 -8.10 7.57 -10.38
C LEU A 187 -7.47 6.74 -9.26
N VAL A 188 -8.29 6.01 -8.49
CA VAL A 188 -7.81 5.24 -7.33
C VAL A 188 -7.21 3.88 -7.72
N PHE A 189 -7.37 3.44 -8.97
CA PHE A 189 -6.77 2.21 -9.51
C PHE A 189 -5.24 2.20 -9.40
N PHE A 190 -4.60 3.36 -9.52
CA PHE A 190 -3.14 3.47 -9.47
C PHE A 190 -2.58 3.50 -8.04
N ILE A 191 -3.42 3.68 -7.01
CA ILE A 191 -2.99 3.78 -5.61
C ILE A 191 -2.24 2.52 -5.16
N PRO A 192 -2.77 1.29 -5.33
CA PRO A 192 -2.07 0.06 -4.97
C PRO A 192 -0.68 -0.06 -5.60
N ALA A 193 -0.59 0.19 -6.91
CA ALA A 193 0.65 0.06 -7.66
C ALA A 193 1.70 1.10 -7.22
N THR A 194 1.26 2.34 -6.98
CA THR A 194 2.13 3.44 -6.58
C THR A 194 2.71 3.21 -5.18
N ILE A 195 1.87 2.79 -4.23
CA ILE A 195 2.30 2.48 -2.85
C ILE A 195 3.32 1.34 -2.87
N THR A 196 3.01 0.26 -3.57
CA THR A 196 3.91 -0.90 -3.68
C THR A 196 5.26 -0.49 -4.30
N ARG A 197 5.24 0.30 -5.38
CA ARG A 197 6.46 0.82 -6.02
C ARG A 197 7.27 1.71 -5.09
N LEU A 198 6.61 2.62 -4.36
CA LEU A 198 7.27 3.52 -3.43
C LEU A 198 7.94 2.77 -2.28
N LEU A 199 7.24 1.78 -1.70
CA LEU A 199 7.79 0.93 -0.64
C LEU A 199 8.99 0.12 -1.14
N HIS A 200 8.89 -0.44 -2.35
CA HIS A 200 9.99 -1.19 -2.93
C HIS A 200 11.21 -0.31 -3.19
N HIS A 201 11.02 0.92 -3.69
CA HIS A 201 12.11 1.89 -3.87
C HIS A 201 12.77 2.30 -2.56
N GLN A 202 11.99 2.57 -1.50
CA GLN A 202 12.57 2.87 -0.19
C GLN A 202 13.40 1.70 0.34
N LYS A 203 12.89 0.46 0.19
CA LYS A 203 13.62 -0.74 0.60
C LYS A 203 14.92 -0.93 -0.16
N THR A 204 14.92 -0.71 -1.48
CA THR A 204 16.14 -0.83 -2.30
C THR A 204 17.16 0.25 -1.95
N MET A 205 16.73 1.50 -1.70
CA MET A 205 17.62 2.59 -1.32
C MET A 205 18.27 2.33 0.04
N LEU A 206 17.51 1.85 1.02
CA LEU A 206 18.05 1.46 2.32
C LEU A 206 19.07 0.33 2.22
N ALA A 207 18.78 -0.70 1.42
CA ALA A 207 19.72 -1.81 1.21
C ALA A 207 21.02 -1.35 0.52
N GLN A 208 20.91 -0.45 -0.47
CA GLN A 208 22.08 0.14 -1.13
C GLN A 208 22.90 1.00 -0.16
N ALA A 209 22.25 1.83 0.66
CA ALA A 209 22.93 2.64 1.67
C ALA A 209 23.67 1.77 2.70
N GLN A 210 23.03 0.70 3.19
CA GLN A 210 23.68 -0.27 4.09
C GLN A 210 24.88 -0.95 3.45
N THR A 211 24.77 -1.32 2.18
CA THR A 211 25.88 -1.95 1.44
C THR A 211 27.03 -0.97 1.22
N ALA A 212 26.73 0.28 0.86
CA ALA A 212 27.71 1.33 0.69
C ALA A 212 28.41 1.67 2.01
N GLU A 213 27.67 1.74 3.12
CA GLU A 213 28.25 1.93 4.45
C GLU A 213 29.18 0.76 4.83
N ALA A 214 28.76 -0.49 4.59
CA ALA A 214 29.58 -1.66 4.86
C ALA A 214 30.90 -1.63 4.05
N LEU A 215 30.84 -1.26 2.77
CA LEU A 215 32.02 -1.09 1.93
C LEU A 215 32.90 0.07 2.38
N ALA A 216 32.31 1.20 2.78
CA ALA A 216 33.03 2.35 3.29
C ALA A 216 33.68 2.12 4.67
N ARG A 217 33.28 1.06 5.38
CA ARG A 217 33.85 0.64 6.67
C ARG A 217 35.03 -0.35 6.54
N MET A 218 35.27 -0.90 5.36
CA MET A 218 36.30 -1.93 5.12
C MET A 218 37.47 -1.36 4.29
N ASP A 219 38.68 -1.83 4.55
CA ASP A 219 39.85 -1.59 3.71
C ASP A 219 39.85 -2.54 2.50
N ALA A 220 39.95 -1.98 1.29
CA ALA A 220 39.79 -2.74 0.05
C ALA A 220 40.93 -3.74 -0.23
N LEU A 221 42.12 -3.53 0.35
CA LEU A 221 43.28 -4.39 0.12
C LEU A 221 43.32 -5.58 1.08
N THR A 222 42.88 -5.39 2.31
CA THR A 222 42.99 -6.38 3.40
C THR A 222 41.66 -7.02 3.79
N GLY A 223 40.53 -6.40 3.46
CA GLY A 223 39.19 -6.82 3.91
C GLY A 223 38.96 -6.62 5.41
N LEU A 224 39.87 -5.96 6.11
CA LEU A 224 39.75 -5.60 7.53
C LEU A 224 39.00 -4.29 7.70
N ALA A 225 38.53 -4.01 8.92
CA ALA A 225 37.96 -2.72 9.26
C ALA A 225 38.96 -1.60 8.97
N ASN A 226 38.53 -0.56 8.27
CA ASN A 226 39.40 0.55 7.95
C ASN A 226 39.63 1.46 9.17
N ARG A 227 40.53 2.44 9.01
CA ARG A 227 40.88 3.38 10.07
C ARG A 227 39.67 4.19 10.58
N LEU A 228 38.70 4.51 9.72
CA LEU A 228 37.48 5.21 10.11
C LEU A 228 36.66 4.36 11.09
N SER A 229 36.38 3.11 10.72
CA SER A 229 35.66 2.15 11.58
C SER A 229 36.36 1.92 12.91
N LEU A 230 37.68 1.74 12.90
CA LEU A 230 38.47 1.58 14.14
C LEU A 230 38.29 2.78 15.07
N THR A 231 38.30 4.00 14.54
CA THR A 231 38.20 5.23 15.34
C THR A 231 36.80 5.35 15.95
N GLU A 232 35.74 5.13 15.16
CA GLU A 232 34.36 5.17 15.65
C GLU A 232 34.06 4.09 16.71
N ASP A 233 34.54 2.86 16.49
CA ASP A 233 34.28 1.75 17.40
C ASP A 233 35.09 1.87 18.70
N LEU A 234 36.30 2.44 18.63
CA LEU A 234 37.10 2.76 19.82
C LEU A 234 36.42 3.82 20.68
N ASP A 235 35.92 4.91 20.08
CA ASP A 235 35.20 5.97 20.79
C ASP A 235 33.92 5.47 21.47
N LYS A 236 33.15 4.62 20.77
CA LYS A 236 31.98 3.94 21.33
C LYS A 236 32.38 3.04 22.51
N SER A 237 33.41 2.23 22.35
CA SER A 237 33.87 1.28 23.36
C SER A 237 34.35 1.99 24.63
N ILE A 238 35.11 3.09 24.49
CA ILE A 238 35.55 3.92 25.63
C ILE A 238 34.33 4.55 26.34
N SER A 239 33.37 5.05 25.56
CA SER A 239 32.15 5.67 26.10
C SER A 239 31.24 4.68 26.84
N MET A 240 31.15 3.44 26.35
CA MET A 240 30.44 2.36 27.03
C MET A 240 31.18 1.95 28.30
N ALA A 241 32.50 1.76 28.22
CA ALA A 241 33.32 1.35 29.35
C ALA A 241 33.28 2.34 30.53
N ARG A 242 33.26 3.65 30.23
CA ARG A 242 33.04 4.70 31.24
C ARG A 242 31.70 4.57 31.95
N ARG A 243 30.63 4.18 31.24
CA ARG A 243 29.28 4.02 31.79
C ARG A 243 29.09 2.72 32.58
N SER A 244 29.71 1.63 32.14
CA SER A 244 29.59 0.31 32.76
C SER A 244 30.69 -0.03 33.76
N GLY A 245 31.67 0.86 33.96
CA GLY A 245 32.84 0.61 34.82
C GLY A 245 33.77 -0.49 34.30
N THR A 246 33.71 -0.81 33.01
CA THR A 246 34.56 -1.83 32.37
C THR A 246 35.84 -1.20 31.81
N ARG A 247 36.79 -2.03 31.32
CA ARG A 247 38.06 -1.57 30.73
C ARG A 247 38.13 -1.96 29.25
N VAL A 248 38.74 -1.12 28.42
CA VAL A 248 39.01 -1.37 27.00
C VAL A 248 40.51 -1.61 26.82
N SER A 249 40.89 -2.60 26.02
CA SER A 249 42.28 -2.89 25.64
C SER A 249 42.44 -2.75 24.13
N LEU A 250 43.53 -2.12 23.68
CA LEU A 250 43.87 -1.93 22.27
C LEU A 250 45.20 -2.62 21.98
N ILE A 251 45.26 -3.42 20.92
CA ILE A 251 46.48 -4.08 20.45
C ILE A 251 46.84 -3.47 19.10
N PHE A 252 48.07 -2.97 18.99
CA PHE A 252 48.63 -2.45 17.74
C PHE A 252 49.63 -3.47 17.19
N ILE A 253 49.46 -3.84 15.92
CA ILE A 253 50.30 -4.83 15.22
C ILE A 253 50.89 -4.15 13.99
N ASP A 254 52.20 -4.21 13.83
CA ASP A 254 52.92 -3.71 12.66
C ASP A 254 53.79 -4.83 12.07
N LEU A 255 54.05 -4.77 10.76
CA LEU A 255 54.85 -5.77 10.05
C LEU A 255 56.29 -5.27 9.86
N ASP A 256 57.24 -5.94 10.51
CA ASP A 256 58.66 -5.61 10.41
C ASP A 256 59.21 -5.86 8.98
N GLY A 257 60.02 -4.92 8.47
CA GLY A 257 60.74 -5.09 7.19
C GLY A 257 59.92 -4.89 5.91
N PHE A 258 58.66 -4.43 6.00
CA PHE A 258 57.74 -4.33 4.86
C PHE A 258 58.29 -3.49 3.67
N GLN A 259 58.99 -2.40 3.94
CA GLN A 259 59.58 -1.54 2.89
C GLN A 259 60.65 -2.24 2.05
N ALA A 260 61.46 -3.12 2.65
CA ALA A 260 62.53 -3.83 1.94
C ALA A 260 61.93 -4.84 0.94
N HIS A 261 60.86 -5.51 1.37
CA HIS A 261 60.14 -6.46 0.53
C HIS A 261 59.47 -5.77 -0.68
N GLN A 262 58.87 -4.60 -0.46
CA GLN A 262 58.22 -3.82 -1.51
C GLN A 262 59.21 -3.26 -2.54
N ARG A 263 60.45 -2.96 -2.14
CA ARG A 263 61.54 -2.58 -3.07
C ARG A 263 62.01 -3.76 -3.93
N HIS A 264 62.09 -4.97 -3.37
CA HIS A 264 62.44 -6.19 -4.11
C HIS A 264 61.38 -6.58 -5.16
N LEU A 265 60.09 -6.37 -4.85
CA LEU A 265 58.99 -6.63 -5.80
C LEU A 265 58.90 -5.60 -6.95
N ARG A 266 59.51 -4.43 -6.80
CA ARG A 266 59.51 -3.35 -7.82
C ARG A 266 60.73 -3.38 -8.75
N SER A 267 61.70 -4.26 -8.52
CA SER A 267 62.83 -4.41 -9.44
C SER A 267 62.36 -5.04 -10.78
N PRO A 268 62.74 -4.48 -11.93
CA PRO A 268 62.11 -4.80 -13.20
C PRO A 268 62.46 -6.23 -13.65
N VAL A 269 61.45 -7.09 -13.73
CA VAL A 269 61.45 -8.15 -14.75
C VAL A 269 61.44 -7.42 -16.10
N GLY A 270 62.51 -7.60 -16.87
CA GLY A 270 62.78 -6.88 -18.11
C GLY A 270 61.61 -6.90 -19.09
N ARG A 271 61.25 -5.72 -19.59
CA ARG A 271 60.57 -5.63 -20.89
C ARG A 271 61.56 -6.17 -21.94
N PRO A 272 61.17 -7.11 -22.83
CA PRO A 272 62.02 -7.51 -23.94
C PRO A 272 62.28 -6.29 -24.82
N GLY A 273 63.56 -6.00 -25.05
CA GLY A 273 64.01 -4.80 -25.75
C GLY A 273 63.51 -4.73 -27.19
N THR A 274 62.96 -3.57 -27.53
CA THR A 274 63.05 -3.05 -28.89
C THR A 274 64.34 -2.26 -28.98
N ASP A 275 65.36 -2.78 -29.67
CA ASP A 275 66.42 -1.94 -30.23
C ASP A 275 66.96 -2.53 -31.53
N GLY A 276 67.18 -1.62 -32.47
CA GLY A 276 67.34 -1.88 -33.89
C GLY A 276 68.64 -2.56 -34.29
N HIS A 277 68.54 -3.46 -35.26
CA HIS A 277 69.65 -3.79 -36.14
C HIS A 277 69.61 -2.88 -37.37
N ARG A 278 70.55 -1.94 -37.41
CA ARG A 278 70.99 -1.26 -38.63
C ARG A 278 72.40 -1.77 -38.91
N GLN A 279 72.53 -2.70 -39.86
CA GLN A 279 73.79 -2.90 -40.58
C GLN A 279 73.49 -3.09 -42.07
N SER A 280 74.18 -2.26 -42.83
CA SER A 280 74.34 -2.15 -44.27
C SER A 280 74.93 -3.40 -44.92
N HIS A 281 74.42 -3.77 -46.09
CA HIS A 281 75.24 -4.37 -47.14
C HIS A 281 74.77 -3.89 -48.52
N GLN A 282 75.73 -3.34 -49.27
CA GLN A 282 75.72 -3.21 -50.73
C GLN A 282 75.55 -4.60 -51.37
N VAL A 283 74.75 -4.72 -52.44
CA VAL A 283 75.11 -4.73 -53.87
C VAL A 283 73.81 -4.63 -54.67
#